data_AF-A0A2V9JCY5-F1
#
_entry.id   AF-A0A2V9JCY5-F1
#
_cell.length_a   1.000
_cell.length_b   1.000
_cell.length_c   1.000
_cell.angle_alpha   90.00
_cell.angle_beta   90.00
_cell.angle_gamma   90.00
#
_symmetry.space_group_name_H-M   'P 1'
#
loop_
_entity.id
_entity.type
_entity.pdbx_description
1 polymer ?
#
loop_
_entity_poly.entity_id
_entity_poly.type
_entity_poly.pdbx_seq_one_letter_code
_entity_poly.pdbx_strand_id
1 'polypeptide(L)'
;PKDETLDLHIGNAFDVVEERKQTDYKILAHDTYEMAYQITLRNHKPDAITVEVNEPLGGDWTMLESNYKHEKTAAFAAQFNVPVAANGESVLKYRVRVRWW
;
A
#
# COMPACT_ATOMS: atom_id res chain seq x y z
N PRO A 1 33.86 -2.71 -2.12
CA PRO A 1 33.35 -2.18 -0.84
C PRO A 1 31.90 -2.59 -0.66
N LYS A 2 31.68 -3.39 0.39
CA LYS A 2 30.41 -3.87 0.99
C LYS A 2 29.38 -4.50 0.06
N ASP A 3 29.47 -5.83 0.05
CA ASP A 3 28.38 -6.80 0.05
C ASP A 3 27.01 -6.20 0.43
N GLU A 4 26.19 -5.91 -0.57
CA GLU A 4 24.75 -6.03 -0.44
C GLU A 4 24.39 -7.42 -0.97
N THR A 5 24.22 -8.37 -0.06
CA THR A 5 23.51 -9.62 -0.33
C THR A 5 22.09 -9.25 -0.74
N LEU A 6 21.88 -9.08 -2.04
CA LEU A 6 20.58 -9.00 -2.66
C LEU A 6 20.00 -10.42 -2.63
N ASP A 7 19.42 -10.81 -1.49
CA ASP A 7 18.61 -12.02 -1.37
C ASP A 7 17.25 -11.74 -2.04
N LEU A 8 17.27 -11.65 -3.38
CA LEU A 8 16.07 -11.53 -4.16
C LEU A 8 15.44 -12.92 -4.21
N HIS A 9 14.69 -13.24 -3.16
CA HIS A 9 13.90 -14.45 -3.05
C HIS A 9 12.70 -14.34 -4.02
N ILE A 10 12.95 -14.45 -5.33
CA ILE A 10 11.94 -14.58 -6.41
C ILE A 10 11.27 -15.98 -6.35
N GLY A 11 11.02 -16.48 -5.14
CA GLY A 11 10.27 -17.71 -4.86
C GLY A 11 8.92 -17.45 -4.19
N ASN A 12 8.59 -16.21 -3.81
CA ASN A 12 7.40 -15.90 -3.00
C ASN A 12 6.38 -14.96 -3.65
N ALA A 13 6.72 -14.29 -4.76
CA ALA A 13 5.86 -13.27 -5.38
C ALA A 13 4.61 -13.83 -6.10
N PHE A 14 4.48 -15.16 -6.22
CA PHE A 14 3.36 -15.80 -6.91
C PHE A 14 2.25 -16.33 -5.97
N ASP A 15 2.52 -16.49 -4.66
CA ASP A 15 1.53 -16.98 -3.70
C ASP A 15 0.74 -15.85 -3.03
N VAL A 16 1.07 -14.59 -3.34
CA VAL A 16 0.36 -13.42 -2.84
C VAL A 16 -0.21 -12.67 -4.03
N VAL A 17 -1.53 -12.53 -4.08
CA VAL A 17 -2.22 -11.77 -5.12
C VAL A 17 -2.63 -10.42 -4.56
N GLU A 18 -2.33 -9.36 -5.31
CA GLU A 18 -2.73 -8.00 -4.99
C GLU A 18 -3.72 -7.49 -6.05
N GLU A 19 -4.82 -6.90 -5.61
CA GLU A 19 -5.76 -6.19 -6.48
C GLU A 19 -6.00 -4.79 -5.92
N ARG A 20 -5.63 -3.78 -6.71
CA ARG A 20 -5.82 -2.38 -6.38
C ARG A 20 -7.02 -1.79 -7.10
N LYS A 21 -7.88 -1.10 -6.35
CA LYS A 21 -9.05 -0.40 -6.86
C LYS A 21 -9.13 1.01 -6.30
N GLN A 22 -9.23 2.00 -7.19
CA GLN A 22 -9.67 3.33 -6.79
C GLN A 22 -11.19 3.32 -6.60
N THR A 23 -11.65 3.64 -5.39
CA THR A 23 -13.06 3.60 -5.03
C THR A 23 -13.73 4.95 -5.08
N ASP A 24 -12.96 6.03 -4.95
CA ASP A 24 -13.46 7.41 -5.00
C ASP A 24 -12.40 8.35 -5.60
N TYR A 25 -12.85 9.40 -6.27
CA TYR A 25 -12.03 10.49 -6.78
C TYR A 25 -12.79 11.81 -6.68
N LYS A 26 -12.19 12.81 -6.06
CA LYS A 26 -12.77 14.15 -5.96
C LYS A 26 -11.73 15.20 -6.26
N ILE A 27 -12.11 16.16 -7.08
CA ILE A 27 -11.35 17.39 -7.29
C ILE A 27 -11.87 18.39 -6.27
N LEU A 28 -11.01 18.83 -5.34
CA LEU A 28 -11.36 19.85 -4.36
C LEU A 28 -11.02 21.26 -4.86
N ALA A 29 -9.93 21.37 -5.62
CA ALA A 29 -9.46 22.59 -6.26
C ALA A 29 -8.62 22.25 -7.49
N HIS A 30 -8.13 23.26 -8.21
CA HIS A 30 -7.27 23.08 -9.39
C HIS A 30 -5.98 22.29 -9.11
N ASP A 31 -5.47 22.35 -7.86
CA ASP A 31 -4.22 21.73 -7.40
C ASP A 31 -4.44 20.60 -6.37
N THR A 32 -5.68 20.37 -5.93
CA THR A 32 -5.98 19.57 -4.74
C THR A 32 -7.02 18.49 -5.03
N TYR A 33 -6.67 17.24 -4.71
CA TYR A 33 -7.46 16.05 -5.03
C TYR A 33 -7.61 15.16 -3.81
N GLU A 34 -8.77 14.51 -3.68
CA GLU A 34 -8.98 13.39 -2.77
C GLU A 34 -9.19 12.10 -3.55
N MET A 35 -8.51 11.06 -3.09
CA MET A 35 -8.58 9.72 -3.67
C MET A 35 -8.83 8.72 -2.56
N ALA A 36 -9.72 7.76 -2.80
CA ALA A 36 -9.87 6.59 -1.93
C ALA A 36 -9.49 5.33 -2.69
N TYR A 37 -8.77 4.44 -2.01
CA TYR A 37 -8.29 3.18 -2.55
C TYR A 37 -8.69 2.02 -1.67
N GLN A 38 -8.87 0.88 -2.32
CA GLN A 38 -8.99 -0.42 -1.71
C GLN A 38 -7.96 -1.35 -2.35
N ILE A 39 -7.11 -1.96 -1.53
CA ILE A 39 -6.13 -2.95 -1.94
C ILE A 39 -6.51 -4.27 -1.28
N THR A 40 -6.83 -5.26 -2.10
CA THR A 40 -7.16 -6.61 -1.66
C THR A 40 -5.90 -7.46 -1.78
N LEU A 41 -5.50 -8.11 -0.69
CA LEU A 41 -4.35 -9.01 -0.64
C LEU A 41 -4.83 -10.42 -0.32
N ARG A 42 -4.48 -11.38 -1.16
CA ARG A 42 -4.79 -12.79 -0.96
C ARG A 42 -3.50 -13.57 -0.75
N ASN A 43 -3.43 -14.32 0.33
CA ASN A 43 -2.32 -15.19 0.64
C ASN A 43 -2.73 -16.64 0.37
N HIS A 44 -2.09 -17.30 -0.59
CA HIS A 44 -2.28 -18.72 -0.89
C HIS A 44 -1.31 -19.63 -0.14
N LYS A 45 -0.49 -19.08 0.77
CA LYS A 45 0.42 -19.87 1.59
C LYS A 45 -0.33 -20.54 2.74
N PRO A 46 0.15 -21.71 3.21
CA PRO A 46 -0.38 -22.37 4.40
C PRO A 46 -0.04 -21.65 5.71
N ASP A 47 0.84 -20.66 5.67
CA ASP A 47 1.25 -19.85 6.82
C ASP A 47 0.71 -18.42 6.72
N ALA A 48 0.44 -17.80 7.87
CA ALA A 48 0.07 -16.39 7.92
C ALA A 48 1.30 -15.52 7.62
N ILE A 49 1.09 -14.45 6.86
CA ILE A 49 2.15 -13.53 6.43
C ILE A 49 1.79 -12.08 6.77
N THR A 50 2.79 -11.21 6.78
CA THR A 50 2.57 -9.75 6.73
C THR A 50 3.07 -9.26 5.38
N VAL A 51 2.21 -8.56 4.66
CA VAL A 51 2.55 -7.95 3.37
C VAL A 51 2.84 -6.48 3.62
N GLU A 52 4.03 -6.06 3.21
CA GLU A 52 4.37 -4.64 3.15
C GLU A 52 3.79 -4.05 1.87
N VAL A 53 2.88 -3.09 2.01
CA VAL A 53 2.31 -2.33 0.90
C VAL A 53 2.93 -0.95 0.91
N ASN A 54 3.69 -0.61 -0.12
CA ASN A 54 4.35 0.68 -0.25
C ASN A 54 3.67 1.50 -1.36
N GLU A 55 2.68 2.31 -1.01
CA GLU A 55 1.91 3.11 -1.97
C GLU A 55 2.63 4.43 -2.27
N PRO A 56 3.14 4.66 -3.49
CA PRO A 56 3.75 5.92 -3.86
C PRO A 56 2.68 7.01 -3.92
N LEU A 57 2.82 8.01 -3.05
CA LEU A 57 1.92 9.15 -2.95
C LEU A 57 2.73 10.40 -3.31
N GLY A 58 2.59 10.85 -4.55
CA GLY A 58 3.25 12.07 -4.99
C GLY A 58 2.63 13.33 -4.37
N GLY A 59 3.28 14.47 -4.63
CA GLY A 59 2.85 15.77 -4.12
C GLY A 59 2.97 15.88 -2.61
N ASP A 60 2.37 16.93 -2.04
CA ASP A 60 2.17 17.00 -0.60
C ASP A 60 0.83 16.38 -0.24
N TRP A 61 0.91 15.31 0.54
CA TRP A 61 -0.24 14.48 0.85
C TRP A 61 -0.47 14.36 2.34
N THR A 62 -1.74 14.22 2.68
CA THR A 62 -2.23 13.93 4.02
C THR A 62 -3.14 12.70 3.97
N MET A 63 -2.88 11.73 4.84
CA MET A 63 -3.79 10.60 5.02
C MET A 63 -5.03 11.09 5.78
N LEU A 64 -6.20 10.94 5.18
CA LEU A 64 -7.48 11.33 5.80
C LEU A 64 -8.09 10.18 6.58
N GLU A 65 -8.03 8.98 6.00
CA GLU A 65 -8.58 7.76 6.61
C GLU A 65 -7.69 6.57 6.25
N SER A 66 -7.49 5.65 7.18
CA SER A 66 -6.94 4.33 6.88
C SER A 66 -7.39 3.32 7.94
N ASN A 67 -7.62 2.08 7.52
CA ASN A 67 -7.88 0.98 8.44
C ASN A 67 -6.61 0.29 8.97
N TYR A 68 -5.43 0.66 8.46
CA TYR A 68 -4.14 0.23 8.96
C TYR A 68 -3.28 1.42 9.35
N LYS A 69 -2.32 1.20 10.25
CA LYS A 69 -1.30 2.21 10.52
C LYS A 69 -0.45 2.39 9.27
N HIS A 70 -0.17 3.65 8.97
CA HIS A 70 0.71 4.03 7.86
C HIS A 70 1.94 4.72 8.40
N GLU A 71 3.05 4.55 7.69
CA GLU A 71 4.29 5.26 7.92
C GLU A 71 4.63 6.06 6.66
N LYS A 72 4.92 7.35 6.84
CA LYS A 72 5.38 8.20 5.74
C LYS A 72 6.86 7.92 5.54
N THR A 73 7.22 7.36 4.40
CA THR A 73 8.61 7.01 4.09
C THR A 73 9.34 8.20 3.47
N ALA A 74 10.68 8.14 3.48
CA ALA A 74 11.51 9.14 2.81
C ALA A 74 11.33 9.15 1.27
N ALA A 75 10.73 8.11 0.70
CA ALA A 75 10.52 7.95 -0.74
C ALA A 75 9.18 8.51 -1.24
N PHE A 76 8.53 9.40 -0.48
CA PHE A 76 7.19 9.93 -0.78
C PHE A 76 6.15 8.82 -0.94
N ALA A 77 6.16 7.85 -0.02
CA ALA A 77 5.19 6.76 -0.02
C ALA A 77 4.53 6.61 1.35
N ALA A 78 3.31 6.07 1.36
CA ALA A 78 2.69 5.53 2.56
C ALA A 78 2.95 4.03 2.59
N GLN A 79 3.71 3.59 3.58
CA GLN A 79 3.97 2.17 3.84
C GLN A 79 2.97 1.64 4.86
N PHE A 80 2.44 0.45 4.59
CA PHE A 80 1.52 -0.27 5.45
C PHE A 80 2.04 -1.69 5.66
N ASN A 81 1.88 -2.20 6.88
CA ASN A 81 2.08 -3.61 7.19
C ASN A 81 0.72 -4.27 7.35
N VAL A 82 0.31 -5.08 6.37
CA VAL A 82 -1.01 -5.70 6.33
C VAL A 82 -0.88 -7.20 6.64
N PRO A 83 -1.37 -7.66 7.80
CA PRO A 83 -1.40 -9.09 8.10
C PRO A 83 -2.43 -9.79 7.22
N VAL A 84 -2.07 -10.93 6.64
CA VAL A 84 -2.94 -11.80 5.86
C VAL A 84 -2.83 -13.21 6.40
N ALA A 85 -3.96 -13.78 6.83
CA ALA A 85 -4.00 -15.14 7.35
C ALA A 85 -3.57 -16.16 6.28
N ALA A 86 -3.18 -17.36 6.71
CA ALA A 86 -2.95 -18.49 5.82
C ALA A 86 -4.18 -18.76 4.94
N ASN A 87 -3.99 -18.95 3.64
CA ASN A 87 -5.08 -19.16 2.68
C ASN A 87 -6.20 -18.09 2.75
N GLY A 88 -5.86 -16.89 3.21
CA GLY A 88 -6.81 -15.85 3.59
C GLY A 88 -6.74 -14.61 2.70
N GLU A 89 -7.66 -13.68 2.97
CA GLU A 89 -7.72 -12.38 2.31
C GLU A 89 -7.74 -11.26 3.38
N SER A 90 -7.03 -10.18 3.11
CA SER A 90 -7.11 -8.93 3.87
C SER A 90 -7.30 -7.75 2.92
N VAL A 91 -8.03 -6.75 3.39
CA VAL A 91 -8.35 -5.56 2.59
C VAL A 91 -7.83 -4.31 3.27
N LEU A 92 -6.86 -3.65 2.65
CA LEU A 92 -6.39 -2.30 3.02
C LEU A 92 -7.30 -1.27 2.35
N LYS A 93 -7.82 -0.33 3.14
CA LYS A 93 -8.62 0.80 2.67
C LYS A 93 -8.00 2.07 3.21
N TYR A 94 -7.80 3.04 2.32
CA TYR A 94 -7.30 4.33 2.75
C TYR A 94 -7.82 5.45 1.84
N ARG A 95 -7.89 6.66 2.40
CA ARG A 95 -8.23 7.89 1.70
C ARG A 95 -7.11 8.90 1.92
N VAL A 96 -6.65 9.48 0.82
CA VAL A 96 -5.57 10.47 0.81
C VAL A 96 -6.06 11.75 0.16
N ARG A 97 -5.61 12.89 0.69
CA ARG A 97 -5.67 14.18 0.01
C ARG A 97 -4.28 14.55 -0.47
N VAL A 98 -4.16 14.92 -1.74
CA VAL A 98 -2.90 15.30 -2.37
C VAL A 98 -3.03 16.71 -2.94
N ARG A 99 -1.99 17.52 -2.73
CA ARG A 99 -1.83 18.86 -3.27
C ARG A 99 -0.57 18.95 -4.15
N TRP A 100 -0.72 19.60 -5.29
CA TRP A 100 0.35 19.80 -6.29
C TRP A 100 0.58 21.30 -6.51
N TRP A 101 1.72 21.84 -6.06
CA TRP A 101 2.07 23.25 -6.27
C TRP A 101 2.71 23.53 -7.63
#